data_AF-A0A2U0SER4-F1
#
_entry.id   AF-A0A2U0SER4-F1
#
_cell.length_a   1.000
_cell.length_b   1.000
_cell.length_c   1.000
_cell.angle_alpha   90.00
_cell.angle_beta   90.00
_cell.angle_gamma   90.00
#
_symmetry.space_group_name_H-M   'P 1'
#
loop_
_entity.id
_entity.type
_entity.pdbx_description
1 polymer ?
#
loop_
_entity_poly.entity_id
_entity_poly.type
_entity_poly.pdbx_seq_one_letter_code
_entity_poly.pdbx_strand_id
1 'polypeptide(L)'
;MLLMLGAAGQDARMLNPEYTVTNVGGGLGVFVDEKVIIGRVPQGAGSARWLAERIRRDRNWCGAKDASGKCAAADTQVHDWIDSARCKALTTAMTTLWDLPPVRFLPPGETMFVSDSATVTVRSNTRQAGYGTPLSISQEEGDYARWWHAASNSLKPCWQASPPLVEGQPLAARLSSPTSAPQ
;
A
#
# COMPACT_ATOMS: atom_id res chain seq x y z
N MET A 1 48.98 -12.38 -12.12
CA MET A 1 47.77 -13.14 -12.44
C MET A 1 46.61 -12.47 -11.69
N LEU A 2 45.93 -11.52 -12.34
CA LEU A 2 44.85 -10.73 -11.76
C LEU A 2 43.53 -11.45 -12.07
N LEU A 3 42.91 -12.07 -11.07
CA LEU A 3 41.59 -12.67 -11.20
C LEU A 3 40.55 -11.55 -11.27
N MET A 4 40.09 -11.23 -12.48
CA MET A 4 38.88 -10.45 -12.71
C MET A 4 37.68 -11.32 -12.32
N LEU A 5 37.21 -11.19 -11.07
CA LEU A 5 35.92 -11.71 -10.65
C LEU A 5 34.84 -10.92 -11.40
N GLY A 6 34.26 -11.54 -12.43
CA GLY A 6 33.10 -11.00 -13.12
C GLY A 6 31.96 -10.77 -12.13
N ALA A 7 31.45 -9.54 -12.08
CA ALA A 7 30.26 -9.20 -11.33
C ALA A 7 29.10 -10.00 -11.93
N ALA A 8 28.71 -11.09 -11.28
CA ALA A 8 27.44 -11.75 -11.57
C ALA A 8 26.35 -10.68 -11.41
N GLY A 9 25.57 -10.47 -12.47
CA GLY A 9 24.44 -9.54 -12.45
C GLY A 9 23.54 -9.91 -11.28
N GLN A 10 23.53 -9.07 -10.25
CA GLN A 10 22.64 -9.26 -9.12
C GLN A 10 21.25 -8.87 -9.60
N ASP A 11 20.44 -9.87 -9.93
CA ASP A 11 19.02 -9.67 -10.22
C ASP A 11 18.41 -8.84 -9.09
N ALA A 12 17.87 -7.68 -9.44
CA ALA A 12 17.34 -6.74 -8.47
C ALA A 12 16.21 -7.44 -7.70
N ARG A 13 16.33 -7.49 -6.37
CA ARG A 13 15.35 -8.19 -5.54
C ARG A 13 14.05 -7.41 -5.52
N MET A 14 12.96 -8.07 -5.89
CA MET A 14 11.62 -7.51 -5.83
C MET A 14 10.86 -8.03 -4.61
N LEU A 15 9.98 -7.19 -4.06
CA LEU A 15 9.02 -7.64 -3.06
C LEU A 15 8.03 -8.62 -3.69
N ASN A 16 7.85 -9.79 -3.07
CA ASN A 16 6.77 -10.72 -3.40
C ASN A 16 5.53 -10.32 -2.58
N PRO A 17 4.52 -9.68 -3.20
CA PRO A 17 3.37 -9.18 -2.46
C PRO A 17 2.52 -10.35 -1.98
N GLU A 18 2.11 -10.31 -0.73
CA GLU A 18 1.10 -11.22 -0.15
C GLU A 18 -0.27 -10.54 -0.05
N TYR A 19 -0.24 -9.22 0.16
CA TYR A 19 -1.41 -8.37 0.26
C TYR A 19 -1.25 -7.17 -0.66
N THR A 20 -2.38 -6.70 -1.20
CA THR A 20 -2.49 -5.43 -1.87
C THR A 20 -3.66 -4.68 -1.28
N VAL A 21 -3.43 -3.46 -0.84
CA VAL A 21 -4.47 -2.53 -0.43
C VAL A 21 -4.54 -1.43 -1.47
N THR A 22 -5.72 -1.15 -2.01
CA THR A 22 -5.98 0.05 -2.80
C THR A 22 -6.99 0.91 -2.08
N ASN A 23 -6.77 2.20 -2.05
CA ASN A 23 -7.66 3.18 -1.46
C ASN A 23 -7.90 4.27 -2.51
N VAL A 24 -9.12 4.34 -3.02
CA VAL A 24 -9.50 5.22 -4.13
C VAL A 24 -10.70 6.04 -3.74
N GLY A 25 -10.60 7.36 -3.88
CA GLY A 25 -11.67 8.30 -3.56
C GLY A 25 -11.21 9.40 -2.61
N GLY A 26 -12.13 10.05 -1.93
CA GLY A 26 -11.83 11.14 -1.00
C GLY A 26 -12.91 12.22 -1.01
N GLY A 27 -12.82 13.14 -0.05
CA GLY A 27 -13.83 14.15 0.23
C GLY A 27 -13.26 15.57 0.18
N LEU A 28 -14.15 16.57 0.21
CA LEU A 28 -13.80 18.00 0.28
C LEU A 28 -12.85 18.47 -0.85
N GLY A 29 -12.94 17.79 -1.99
CA GLY A 29 -12.19 18.03 -3.22
C GLY A 29 -10.74 17.51 -3.21
N VAL A 30 -10.35 16.71 -2.21
CA VAL A 30 -9.13 15.89 -2.28
C VAL A 30 -9.51 14.51 -2.77
N PHE A 31 -8.92 14.08 -3.88
CA PHE A 31 -9.01 12.72 -4.37
C PHE A 31 -7.68 12.01 -4.14
N VAL A 32 -7.72 10.86 -3.50
CA VAL A 32 -6.59 9.98 -3.22
C VAL A 32 -6.69 8.73 -4.10
N ASP A 33 -5.60 8.38 -4.75
CA ASP A 33 -5.36 7.08 -5.36
C ASP A 33 -4.11 6.48 -4.72
N GLU A 34 -4.31 5.56 -3.78
CA GLU A 34 -3.24 4.92 -3.03
C GLU A 34 -3.25 3.43 -3.30
N LYS A 35 -2.07 2.87 -3.57
CA LYS A 35 -1.86 1.42 -3.68
C LYS A 35 -0.67 1.05 -2.82
N VAL A 36 -0.90 0.10 -1.93
CA VAL A 36 0.10 -0.47 -1.03
C VAL A 36 0.21 -1.96 -1.31
N ILE A 37 1.42 -2.45 -1.53
CA ILE A 37 1.71 -3.88 -1.53
C ILE A 37 2.50 -4.24 -0.30
N ILE A 38 2.20 -5.39 0.28
CA ILE A 38 2.80 -5.84 1.54
C ILE A 38 3.22 -7.29 1.36
N GLY A 39 4.45 -7.62 1.73
CA GLY A 39 5.00 -8.98 1.61
C GLY A 39 6.00 -9.30 2.71
N ARG A 40 6.25 -10.59 2.92
CA ARG A 40 7.30 -11.05 3.82
C ARG A 40 8.62 -11.21 3.10
N VAL A 41 9.70 -10.84 3.78
CA VAL A 41 11.06 -11.15 3.36
C VAL A 41 11.73 -11.98 4.45
N PRO A 42 12.37 -13.12 4.10
CA PRO A 42 13.16 -13.90 5.06
C PRO A 42 14.27 -13.08 5.70
N GLN A 43 14.49 -13.28 6.99
CA GLN A 43 15.58 -12.72 7.76
C GLN A 43 16.33 -13.87 8.44
N GLY A 44 17.35 -14.39 7.75
CA GLY A 44 18.18 -15.49 8.24
C GLY A 44 17.39 -16.76 8.57
N ALA A 45 17.87 -17.52 9.55
CA ALA A 45 17.45 -18.90 9.82
C ALA A 45 16.08 -19.10 10.52
N GLY A 46 15.21 -18.08 10.63
CA GLY A 46 13.91 -18.37 11.25
C GLY A 46 12.89 -17.24 11.42
N SER A 47 13.24 -15.98 11.18
CA SER A 47 12.26 -14.90 11.26
C SER A 47 12.01 -14.30 9.88
N ALA A 48 10.75 -14.02 9.56
CA ALA A 48 10.40 -13.19 8.43
C ALA A 48 9.97 -11.81 8.93
N ARG A 49 10.27 -10.78 8.15
CA ARG A 49 9.79 -9.42 8.43
C ARG A 49 8.86 -8.96 7.32
N TRP A 50 7.88 -8.15 7.67
CA TRP A 50 7.03 -7.45 6.73
C TRP A 50 7.74 -6.25 6.13
N LEU A 51 7.58 -6.09 4.82
CA LEU A 51 7.90 -4.89 4.09
C LEU A 51 6.64 -4.42 3.36
N ALA A 52 6.47 -3.11 3.25
CA ALA A 52 5.43 -2.50 2.44
C ALA A 52 6.05 -1.52 1.45
N GLU A 53 5.48 -1.46 0.26
CA GLU A 53 5.75 -0.47 -0.77
C GLU A 53 4.44 0.23 -1.09
N ARG A 54 4.45 1.56 -1.17
CA ARG A 54 3.28 2.36 -1.48
C ARG A 54 3.57 3.31 -2.62
N ILE A 55 2.58 3.45 -3.50
CA ILE A 55 2.43 4.62 -4.34
C ILE A 55 1.14 5.33 -3.95
N ARG A 56 1.19 6.65 -3.81
CA ARG A 56 0.02 7.46 -3.49
C ARG A 56 0.01 8.72 -4.32
N ARG A 57 -1.12 9.00 -4.96
CA ARG A 57 -1.37 10.22 -5.73
C ARG A 57 -2.53 10.98 -5.10
N ASP A 58 -2.26 12.20 -4.70
CA ASP A 58 -3.24 13.10 -4.13
C ASP A 58 -3.53 14.22 -5.14
N ARG A 59 -4.77 14.29 -5.61
CA ARG A 59 -5.27 15.35 -6.48
C ARG A 59 -6.15 16.28 -5.65
N ASN A 60 -5.65 17.46 -5.35
CA ASN A 60 -6.34 18.46 -4.54
C ASN A 60 -6.82 19.62 -5.44
N TRP A 61 -8.12 19.80 -5.55
CA TRP A 61 -8.73 20.87 -6.35
C TRP A 61 -8.29 22.30 -5.95
N CYS A 62 -7.96 22.51 -4.68
CA CYS A 62 -7.45 23.77 -4.14
C CYS A 62 -6.19 23.51 -3.28
N GLY A 63 -5.25 22.74 -3.82
CA GLY A 63 -3.99 22.42 -3.14
C GLY A 63 -2.97 23.55 -3.16
N ALA A 64 -3.16 24.56 -4.01
CA ALA A 64 -2.29 25.72 -4.11
C ALA A 64 -3.10 27.02 -4.32
N LYS A 65 -2.40 28.16 -4.19
CA LYS A 65 -2.91 29.47 -4.59
C LYS A 65 -2.10 29.96 -5.79
N ASP A 66 -2.79 30.45 -6.83
CA ASP A 66 -2.12 31.09 -7.95
C ASP A 66 -1.66 32.51 -7.59
N ALA A 67 -0.99 33.18 -8.54
CA ALA A 67 -0.51 34.56 -8.37
C ALA A 67 -1.64 35.58 -8.09
N SER A 68 -2.89 35.22 -8.40
CA SER A 68 -4.07 36.05 -8.13
C SER A 68 -4.78 35.70 -6.81
N GLY A 69 -4.24 34.74 -6.04
CA GLY A 69 -4.83 34.27 -4.78
C GLY A 69 -6.01 33.31 -4.97
N LYS A 70 -6.30 32.86 -6.19
CA LYS A 70 -7.36 31.89 -6.47
C LYS A 70 -6.87 30.47 -6.23
N CYS A 71 -7.82 29.57 -5.96
CA CYS A 71 -7.53 28.13 -5.84
C CYS A 71 -6.95 27.60 -7.14
N ALA A 72 -5.81 26.94 -7.04
CA ALA A 72 -5.20 26.17 -8.10
C ALA A 72 -5.13 24.69 -7.69
N ALA A 73 -5.41 23.81 -8.64
CA ALA A 73 -5.30 22.39 -8.42
C ALA A 73 -3.83 22.00 -8.20
N ALA A 74 -3.59 21.05 -7.30
CA ALA A 74 -2.29 20.43 -7.09
C ALA A 74 -2.42 18.92 -7.26
N ASP A 75 -1.41 18.31 -7.87
CA ASP A 75 -1.30 16.87 -8.06
C ASP A 75 0.06 16.44 -7.54
N THR A 76 0.05 15.67 -6.45
CA THR A 76 1.27 15.21 -5.79
C THR A 76 1.31 13.70 -5.81
N GLN A 77 2.46 13.14 -6.12
CA GLN A 77 2.67 11.70 -6.07
C GLN A 77 3.86 11.36 -5.17
N VAL A 78 3.69 10.37 -4.31
CA VAL A 78 4.74 9.84 -3.45
C VAL A 78 4.91 8.35 -3.69
N HIS A 79 6.15 7.89 -3.56
CA HIS A 79 6.54 6.49 -3.58
C HIS A 79 7.45 6.23 -2.40
N ASP A 80 7.00 5.39 -1.48
CA ASP A 80 7.67 5.15 -0.21
C ASP A 80 7.49 3.72 0.28
N TRP A 81 8.23 3.43 1.35
CA TRP A 81 8.43 2.08 1.86
C TRP A 81 8.27 2.05 3.37
N ILE A 82 7.90 0.88 3.91
CA ILE A 82 7.97 0.57 5.34
C ILE A 82 8.70 -0.75 5.53
N ASP A 83 9.48 -0.80 6.61
CA ASP A 83 10.20 -1.98 7.07
C ASP A 83 9.83 -2.29 8.52
N SER A 84 9.21 -3.45 8.77
CA SER A 84 8.80 -3.85 10.12
C SER A 84 9.95 -4.14 11.08
N ALA A 85 11.18 -4.28 10.58
CA ALA A 85 12.36 -4.30 11.44
C ALA A 85 12.59 -2.94 12.12
N ARG A 86 12.19 -1.85 11.47
CA ARG A 86 12.34 -0.46 11.96
C ARG A 86 11.04 0.14 12.50
N CYS A 87 9.89 -0.33 12.02
CA CYS A 87 8.58 0.16 12.42
C CYS A 87 7.64 -1.01 12.79
N LYS A 88 7.46 -1.25 14.09
CA LYS A 88 6.60 -2.34 14.58
C LYS A 88 5.11 -2.14 14.26
N ALA A 89 4.68 -0.91 13.98
CA ALA A 89 3.30 -0.64 13.59
C ALA A 89 2.86 -1.43 12.34
N LEU A 90 3.77 -1.76 11.42
CA LEU A 90 3.45 -2.63 10.29
C LEU A 90 3.11 -4.05 10.72
N THR A 91 3.88 -4.64 11.65
CA THR A 91 3.55 -5.96 12.21
C THR A 91 2.21 -5.94 12.93
N THR A 92 1.93 -4.89 13.71
CA THR A 92 0.63 -4.72 14.39
C THR A 92 -0.51 -4.61 13.37
N ALA A 93 -0.37 -3.80 12.33
CA ALA A 93 -1.37 -3.66 11.28
C ALA A 93 -1.67 -5.01 10.60
N MET A 94 -0.64 -5.80 10.29
CA MET A 94 -0.82 -7.14 9.70
C MET A 94 -1.47 -8.14 10.66
N THR A 95 -1.13 -8.07 11.95
CA THR A 95 -1.77 -8.92 12.97
C THR A 95 -3.27 -8.59 13.06
N THR A 96 -3.61 -7.30 13.16
CA THR A 96 -5.02 -6.88 13.21
C THR A 96 -5.81 -7.23 11.95
N LEU A 97 -5.18 -7.27 10.77
CA LEU A 97 -5.82 -7.72 9.53
C LEU A 97 -6.24 -9.19 9.63
N TRP A 98 -5.40 -10.03 10.23
CA TRP A 98 -5.68 -11.46 10.40
C TRP A 98 -6.74 -11.76 11.45
N ASP A 99 -6.90 -10.86 12.42
CA ASP A 99 -7.92 -10.95 13.45
C ASP A 99 -9.29 -10.44 12.98
N LEU A 100 -9.39 -9.87 11.77
CA LEU A 100 -10.67 -9.43 11.22
C LEU A 100 -11.61 -10.62 10.97
N PRO A 101 -12.92 -10.45 11.22
CA PRO A 101 -13.89 -11.50 10.93
C PRO A 101 -13.91 -11.78 9.41
N PRO A 102 -14.15 -13.03 8.99
CA PRO A 102 -14.31 -13.35 7.59
C PRO A 102 -15.51 -12.58 7.03
N VAL A 103 -15.42 -12.15 5.77
CA VAL A 103 -16.51 -11.45 5.10
C VAL A 103 -17.74 -12.36 5.03
N ARG A 104 -18.88 -11.80 5.42
CA ARG A 104 -20.18 -12.45 5.35
C ARG A 104 -21.06 -11.68 4.38
N PHE A 105 -21.91 -12.39 3.66
CA PHE A 105 -22.97 -11.75 2.91
C PHE A 105 -23.98 -11.18 3.90
N LEU A 106 -24.19 -9.86 3.84
CA LEU A 106 -25.32 -9.23 4.48
C LEU A 106 -26.57 -9.50 3.62
N PRO A 107 -27.76 -9.65 4.22
CA PRO A 107 -28.99 -9.70 3.45
C PRO A 107 -29.09 -8.43 2.57
N PRO A 108 -29.72 -8.51 1.39
CA PRO A 108 -29.91 -7.35 0.53
C PRO A 108 -30.59 -6.23 1.33
N GLY A 109 -29.87 -5.14 1.55
CA GLY A 109 -30.41 -3.91 2.12
C GLY A 109 -30.67 -2.92 0.99
N GLU A 110 -31.84 -2.29 0.99
CA GLU A 110 -32.15 -1.17 0.10
C GLU A 110 -31.48 0.12 0.62
N THR A 111 -30.17 0.25 0.44
CA THR A 111 -29.51 1.53 0.68
C THR A 111 -28.59 1.86 -0.47
N MET A 112 -29.03 2.76 -1.34
CA MET A 112 -28.11 3.52 -2.20
C MET A 112 -27.38 4.51 -1.31
N PHE A 113 -26.10 4.25 -1.04
CA PHE A 113 -25.25 5.17 -0.31
C PHE A 113 -24.43 5.96 -1.33
N VAL A 114 -24.54 7.29 -1.29
CA VAL A 114 -23.60 8.18 -2.00
C VAL A 114 -22.62 8.64 -0.94
N SER A 115 -21.44 8.03 -0.91
CA SER A 115 -20.39 8.40 0.03
C SER A 115 -19.33 9.27 -0.65
N ASP A 116 -18.86 10.30 0.04
CA ASP A 116 -17.60 10.98 -0.25
C ASP A 116 -16.40 10.27 0.40
N SER A 117 -16.64 9.09 0.99
CA SER A 117 -15.59 8.24 1.56
C SER A 117 -14.79 7.54 0.47
N ALA A 118 -13.53 7.25 0.78
CA ALA A 118 -12.69 6.48 -0.11
C ALA A 118 -13.04 4.99 -0.02
N THR A 119 -13.07 4.31 -1.17
CA THR A 119 -13.24 2.87 -1.24
C THR A 119 -11.92 2.17 -0.96
N VAL A 120 -11.88 1.35 0.09
CA VAL A 120 -10.75 0.49 0.42
C VAL A 120 -10.99 -0.90 -0.16
N THR A 121 -10.09 -1.35 -1.04
CA THR A 121 -10.04 -2.74 -1.50
C THR A 121 -8.81 -3.44 -0.93
N VAL A 122 -9.01 -4.58 -0.25
CA VAL A 122 -7.95 -5.47 0.21
C VAL A 122 -7.97 -6.75 -0.61
N ARG A 123 -6.84 -7.08 -1.22
CA ARG A 123 -6.60 -8.33 -1.93
C ARG A 123 -5.53 -9.15 -1.22
N SER A 124 -5.76 -10.44 -1.07
CA SER A 124 -4.72 -11.37 -0.63
C SER A 124 -4.53 -12.47 -1.67
N ASN A 125 -3.26 -12.84 -1.91
CA ASN A 125 -2.93 -14.06 -2.63
C ASN A 125 -2.67 -15.25 -1.67
N THR A 126 -2.75 -15.00 -0.36
CA THR A 126 -2.63 -16.05 0.64
C THR A 126 -3.94 -16.83 0.67
N ARG A 127 -3.83 -18.16 0.83
CA ARG A 127 -4.97 -19.09 0.74
C ARG A 127 -5.86 -19.02 1.99
N GLN A 128 -6.49 -17.88 2.25
CA GLN A 128 -7.56 -17.82 3.26
C GLN A 128 -8.82 -18.47 2.69
N ALA A 129 -9.50 -19.28 3.52
CA ALA A 129 -10.73 -20.04 3.21
C ALA A 129 -10.58 -21.33 2.36
N GLY A 130 -9.50 -22.11 2.51
CA GLY A 130 -9.49 -23.54 2.17
C GLY A 130 -9.57 -23.94 0.69
N TYR A 131 -9.91 -23.02 -0.23
CA TYR A 131 -10.13 -23.31 -1.65
C TYR A 131 -9.12 -22.65 -2.60
N GLY A 132 -8.08 -22.00 -2.07
CA GLY A 132 -7.01 -21.41 -2.89
C GLY A 132 -7.43 -20.24 -3.78
N THR A 133 -8.64 -19.69 -3.58
CA THR A 133 -9.12 -18.52 -4.31
C THR A 133 -8.54 -17.25 -3.70
N PRO A 134 -7.97 -16.34 -4.51
CA PRO A 134 -7.59 -15.01 -4.05
C PRO A 134 -8.80 -14.29 -3.44
N LEU A 135 -8.63 -13.75 -2.24
CA LEU A 135 -9.66 -12.96 -1.57
C LEU A 135 -9.56 -11.51 -2.04
N SER A 136 -10.68 -10.89 -2.45
CA SER A 136 -10.76 -9.47 -2.81
C SER A 136 -12.00 -8.87 -2.16
N ILE A 137 -11.81 -7.90 -1.28
CA ILE A 137 -12.88 -7.29 -0.48
C ILE A 137 -12.81 -5.79 -0.69
N SER A 138 -13.92 -5.18 -1.13
CA SER A 138 -14.05 -3.75 -1.35
C SER A 138 -15.10 -3.18 -0.42
N GLN A 139 -14.74 -2.16 0.37
CA GLN A 139 -15.60 -1.52 1.34
C GLN A 139 -15.36 0.00 1.34
N GLU A 140 -16.44 0.77 1.26
CA GLU A 140 -16.43 2.20 1.61
C GLU A 140 -16.53 2.37 3.13
N GLU A 141 -17.30 1.49 3.77
CA GLU A 141 -17.43 1.37 5.22
C GLU A 141 -17.42 -0.11 5.62
N GLY A 142 -16.88 -0.42 6.80
CA GLY A 142 -16.79 -1.79 7.31
C GLY A 142 -15.49 -2.08 8.04
N ASP A 143 -15.30 -3.34 8.46
CA ASP A 143 -14.14 -3.74 9.24
C ASP A 143 -12.82 -3.55 8.48
N TYR A 144 -12.78 -3.81 7.18
CA TYR A 144 -11.56 -3.65 6.37
C TYR A 144 -11.27 -2.17 6.08
N ALA A 145 -12.31 -1.36 5.83
CA ALA A 145 -12.13 0.09 5.66
C ALA A 145 -11.65 0.74 6.98
N ARG A 146 -12.28 0.41 8.12
CA ARG A 146 -11.85 0.88 9.46
C ARG A 146 -10.45 0.44 9.81
N TRP A 147 -10.12 -0.83 9.55
CA TRP A 147 -8.78 -1.36 9.71
C TRP A 147 -7.77 -0.56 8.91
N TRP A 148 -8.02 -0.34 7.62
CA TRP A 148 -7.07 0.39 6.77
C TRP A 148 -6.91 1.84 7.23
N HIS A 149 -7.99 2.53 7.62
CA HIS A 149 -7.89 3.88 8.16
C HIS A 149 -7.04 3.93 9.44
N ALA A 150 -7.26 3.00 10.38
CA ALA A 150 -6.47 2.92 11.61
C ALA A 150 -5.00 2.58 11.33
N ALA A 151 -4.75 1.60 10.46
CA ALA A 151 -3.41 1.19 10.05
C ALA A 151 -2.67 2.31 9.31
N SER A 152 -3.30 2.93 8.30
CA SER A 152 -2.71 4.03 7.53
C SER A 152 -2.29 5.18 8.45
N ASN A 153 -3.13 5.54 9.44
CA ASN A 153 -2.79 6.54 10.44
C ASN A 153 -1.59 6.15 11.32
N SER A 154 -1.52 4.91 11.81
CA SER A 154 -0.40 4.45 12.65
C SER A 154 0.90 4.27 11.86
N LEU A 155 0.82 4.04 10.55
CA LEU A 155 1.95 3.87 9.64
C LEU A 155 2.51 5.19 9.10
N LYS A 156 1.78 6.31 9.20
CA LYS A 156 2.22 7.66 8.75
C LYS A 156 3.69 7.99 9.06
N PRO A 157 4.19 7.87 10.30
CA PRO A 157 5.57 8.23 10.63
C PRO A 157 6.61 7.23 10.11
N CYS A 158 6.19 6.07 9.61
CA CYS A 158 7.09 5.00 9.21
C CYS A 158 7.44 4.99 7.72
N TRP A 159 6.67 5.71 6.90
CA TRP A 159 6.93 5.81 5.48
C TRP A 159 8.25 6.54 5.22
N GLN A 160 9.11 5.92 4.44
CA GLN A 160 10.40 6.47 4.03
C GLN A 160 10.56 6.37 2.51
N ALA A 161 11.11 7.41 1.89
CA ALA A 161 11.34 7.42 0.44
C ALA A 161 12.38 6.37 0.00
N SER A 162 13.38 6.08 0.84
CA SER A 162 14.43 5.12 0.52
C SER A 162 13.95 3.67 0.65
N PRO A 163 14.20 2.81 -0.37
CA PRO A 163 13.86 1.40 -0.30
C PRO A 163 14.64 0.70 0.82
N PRO A 164 14.04 -0.26 1.53
CA PRO A 164 14.73 -1.02 2.55
C PRO A 164 15.77 -1.96 1.91
N LEU A 165 16.84 -2.23 2.66
CA LEU A 165 17.88 -3.17 2.24
C LEU A 165 17.47 -4.60 2.62
N VAL A 166 17.58 -5.53 1.67
CA VAL A 166 17.42 -6.98 1.85
C VAL A 166 18.72 -7.64 1.44
N GLU A 167 19.38 -8.31 2.39
CA GLU A 167 20.70 -8.92 2.17
C GLU A 167 21.73 -7.93 1.59
N GLY A 168 21.71 -6.69 2.09
CA GLY A 168 22.63 -5.63 1.67
C GLY A 168 22.24 -4.91 0.39
N GLN A 169 21.20 -5.34 -0.31
CA GLN A 169 20.75 -4.73 -1.57
C GLN A 169 19.42 -3.96 -1.39
N PRO A 170 19.28 -2.75 -1.96
CA PRO A 170 17.98 -2.07 -1.97
C PRO A 170 16.97 -2.88 -2.78
N LEU A 171 15.74 -2.98 -2.28
CA LEU A 171 14.67 -3.57 -3.07
C LEU A 171 14.35 -2.74 -4.31
N ALA A 172 14.14 -3.43 -5.42
CA ALA A 172 13.57 -2.84 -6.61
C ALA A 172 12.09 -2.52 -6.37
N ALA A 173 11.69 -1.32 -6.78
CA ALA A 173 10.30 -0.91 -6.88
C ALA A 173 9.48 -1.88 -7.73
N ARG A 174 8.35 -2.32 -7.20
CA ARG A 174 7.37 -3.11 -7.96
C ARG A 174 6.17 -2.25 -8.38
N LEU A 175 5.86 -1.21 -7.63
CA LEU A 175 4.87 -0.22 -8.01
C LEU A 175 5.57 0.82 -8.87
N SER A 176 5.17 0.90 -10.14
CA SER A 176 5.58 2.00 -11.00
C SER A 176 4.60 3.15 -10.89
N SER A 177 5.14 4.36 -10.87
CA SER A 177 4.38 5.56 -11.26
C SER A 177 3.74 5.29 -12.61
N PRO A 178 2.43 5.54 -12.80
CA PRO A 178 1.89 5.57 -14.14
C PRO A 178 2.70 6.62 -14.89
N THR A 179 3.45 6.19 -15.91
CA THR A 179 4.14 7.09 -16.83
C THR A 179 3.07 8.04 -17.32
N SER A 180 3.15 9.31 -16.93
CA SER A 180 2.23 10.33 -17.40
C SER A 180 2.21 10.24 -18.92
N ALA A 181 1.09 9.79 -19.48
CA ALA A 181 0.88 9.86 -20.92
C ALA A 181 1.09 11.33 -21.31
N PRO A 182 1.85 11.61 -22.38
CA PRO A 182 1.99 12.99 -22.86
C PRO A 182 0.57 13.52 -23.11
N GLN A 183 0.24 14.63 -22.43
CA GLN A 183 -0.97 15.41 -22.69
C GLN A 183 -0.82 16.16 -24.01
#